data_AF-A9RKQ8-F1
#
_entry.id   AF-A9RKQ8-F1
#
_cell.length_a   1.000
_cell.length_b   1.000
_cell.length_c   1.000
_cell.angle_alpha   90.00
_cell.angle_beta   90.00
_cell.angle_gamma   90.00
#
_symmetry.space_group_name_H-M   'P 1'
#
loop_
_entity.id
_entity.type
_entity.pdbx_description
1 polymer ?
#
loop_
_entity_poly.entity_id
_entity_poly.type
_entity_poly.pdbx_seq_one_letter_code
_entity_poly.pdbx_strand_id
1 'polypeptide(L)'
;MSLIAGEEFQHILRVLNTNVDGRQKIMFALTSIKGVGRRFANLVCKKADVDMSKRAGELSAAELENLMVIVANPRQFKIPDWFLNRKKDHKDGRYSQVVSNALDMKLRDDLERLKKIRNHRGLRHYWGLRVRGQHTKTTGRRGRTVGVSKKR
;
A
#
# COMPACT_ATOMS: atom_id res chain seq x y z
N MET A 1 27.61 8.86 -9.01
CA MET A 1 28.22 7.52 -8.97
C MET A 1 29.50 7.66 -8.18
N SER A 2 29.54 7.19 -6.93
CA SER A 2 30.78 7.20 -6.14
C SER A 2 31.74 6.13 -6.66
N LEU A 3 33.04 6.44 -6.62
CA LEU A 3 34.12 5.54 -7.06
C LEU A 3 34.48 4.47 -6.01
N ILE A 4 33.97 4.63 -4.78
CA ILE A 4 34.18 3.73 -3.66
C ILE A 4 32.81 3.14 -3.32
N ALA A 5 32.70 1.81 -3.28
CA ALA A 5 31.59 1.15 -2.63
C ALA A 5 31.66 1.55 -1.15
N GLY A 6 30.72 2.39 -0.70
CA GLY A 6 30.67 2.76 0.72
C GLY A 6 30.66 1.49 1.57
N GLU A 7 31.46 1.47 2.64
CA GLU A 7 31.68 0.29 3.48
C GLU A 7 30.39 -0.26 4.11
N GLU A 8 29.29 0.51 4.11
CA GLU A 8 27.99 0.14 4.67
C GLU A 8 26.89 0.08 3.59
N PHE A 9 26.96 -0.88 2.66
CA PHE A 9 25.84 -1.15 1.76
C PHE A 9 24.86 -2.15 2.37
N GLN A 10 23.63 -1.72 2.63
CA GLN A 10 22.57 -2.62 3.11
C GLN A 10 21.85 -3.30 1.94
N HIS A 11 22.06 -4.61 1.79
CA HIS A 11 21.41 -5.40 0.73
C HIS A 11 19.90 -5.57 0.93
N ILE A 12 19.46 -5.73 2.18
CA ILE A 12 18.04 -5.92 2.52
C ILE A 12 17.72 -4.97 3.65
N LEU A 13 16.75 -4.09 3.43
CA LEU A 13 16.22 -3.21 4.47
C LEU A 13 14.87 -3.75 4.93
N ARG A 14 14.63 -3.74 6.24
CA ARG A 14 13.33 -4.13 6.79
C ARG A 14 12.56 -2.89 7.21
N VAL A 15 11.52 -2.56 6.47
CA VAL A 15 10.73 -1.33 6.65
C VAL A 15 9.26 -1.69 6.77
N LEU A 16 8.57 -1.21 7.80
CA LEU A 16 7.13 -1.40 8.01
C LEU A 16 6.66 -2.86 7.85
N ASN A 17 7.39 -3.82 8.43
CA ASN A 17 7.17 -5.27 8.33
C ASN A 17 7.28 -5.86 6.91
N THR A 18 7.95 -5.16 5.99
CA THR A 18 8.25 -5.63 4.63
C THR A 18 9.75 -5.64 4.37
N ASN A 19 10.20 -6.60 3.57
CA ASN A 19 11.59 -6.66 3.11
C ASN A 19 11.73 -5.83 1.83
N VAL A 20 12.63 -4.86 1.85
CA VAL A 20 12.92 -3.93 0.77
C VAL A 20 14.28 -4.27 0.19
N ASP A 21 14.37 -4.36 -1.14
CA ASP A 21 15.63 -4.65 -1.84
C ASP A 21 16.50 -3.39 -1.94
N GLY A 22 17.69 -3.43 -1.34
CA GLY A 22 18.67 -2.34 -1.32
C GLY A 22 19.31 -2.05 -2.67
N ARG A 23 19.29 -2.99 -3.60
CA ARG A 23 19.86 -2.80 -4.95
C ARG A 23 19.01 -1.89 -5.82
N GLN A 24 17.71 -1.77 -5.54
CA GLN A 24 16.83 -0.93 -6.33
C GLN A 24 17.00 0.55 -5.97
N LYS A 25 16.67 1.43 -6.92
CA LYS A 25 16.57 2.87 -6.64
C LYS A 25 15.47 3.10 -5.60
N ILE A 26 15.69 4.07 -4.71
CA ILE A 26 14.82 4.32 -3.54
C ILE A 26 13.35 4.44 -3.93
N MET A 27 13.04 5.19 -5.00
CA MET A 27 11.67 5.39 -5.46
C MET A 27 10.94 4.07 -5.77
N PHE A 28 11.63 3.07 -6.31
CA PHE A 28 11.04 1.77 -6.63
C PHE A 28 11.08 0.83 -5.43
N ALA A 29 12.17 0.85 -4.68
CA ALA A 29 12.31 0.08 -3.45
C ALA A 29 11.15 0.32 -2.48
N LEU A 30 10.76 1.59 -2.26
CA LEU A 30 9.63 1.94 -1.38
C LEU A 30 8.27 1.40 -1.85
N THR A 31 8.11 1.07 -3.14
CA THR A 31 6.85 0.52 -3.67
C THR A 31 6.59 -0.94 -3.27
N SER A 32 7.58 -1.62 -2.70
CA SER A 32 7.40 -2.93 -2.09
C SER A 32 6.47 -2.87 -0.86
N ILE A 33 6.37 -1.71 -0.21
CA ILE A 33 5.49 -1.47 0.92
C ILE A 33 4.05 -1.30 0.40
N LYS A 34 3.13 -2.16 0.85
CA LYS A 34 1.71 -2.03 0.51
C LYS A 34 1.18 -0.66 0.93
N GLY A 35 0.45 0.00 0.03
CA GLY A 35 -0.08 1.35 0.24
C GLY A 35 0.84 2.48 -0.26
N VAL A 36 2.10 2.18 -0.59
CA VAL A 36 3.03 3.13 -1.22
C VAL A 36 3.14 2.84 -2.72
N GLY A 37 2.70 3.78 -3.55
CA GLY A 37 2.85 3.70 -5.01
C GLY A 37 4.01 4.56 -5.52
N ARG A 38 4.36 4.43 -6.81
CA ARG A 38 5.46 5.19 -7.45
C ARG A 38 5.37 6.70 -7.23
N ARG A 39 4.17 7.29 -7.41
CA ARG A 39 3.95 8.73 -7.19
C ARG A 39 4.08 9.13 -5.73
N PHE A 40 3.61 8.28 -4.81
CA PHE A 40 3.70 8.54 -3.38
C PHE A 40 5.15 8.46 -2.91
N ALA A 41 5.88 7.42 -3.33
CA ALA A 41 7.31 7.27 -3.06
C ALA A 41 8.12 8.47 -3.55
N ASN A 42 7.88 8.93 -4.79
CA ASN A 42 8.54 10.12 -5.32
C ASN A 42 8.26 11.37 -4.48
N LEU A 43 7.00 11.61 -4.12
CA LEU A 43 6.63 12.74 -3.27
C LEU A 43 7.32 12.67 -1.90
N VAL A 44 7.35 11.49 -1.27
CA VAL A 44 7.99 11.27 0.03
C VAL A 44 9.50 11.50 -0.06
N CYS A 45 10.20 10.97 -1.07
CA CYS A 45 11.62 11.24 -1.29
C CYS A 45 11.91 12.75 -1.44
N LYS A 46 11.06 13.47 -2.19
CA LYS A 46 11.17 14.92 -2.37
C LYS A 46 10.89 15.72 -1.10
N LYS A 47 10.07 15.19 -0.19
CA LYS A 47 9.78 15.85 1.10
C LYS A 47 10.81 15.52 2.17
N ALA A 48 11.50 14.39 2.02
CA ALA A 48 12.61 13.98 2.86
C ALA A 48 13.97 14.53 2.40
N ASP A 49 13.99 15.31 1.30
CA ASP A 49 15.21 15.81 0.65
C ASP A 49 16.23 14.70 0.32
N VAL A 50 15.73 13.51 -0.02
CA VAL A 50 16.55 12.35 -0.41
C VAL A 50 16.69 12.33 -1.94
N ASP A 51 17.92 12.22 -2.43
CA ASP A 51 18.17 12.07 -3.85
C ASP A 51 17.56 10.77 -4.40
N MET A 52 16.77 10.90 -5.47
CA MET A 52 16.07 9.81 -6.13
C MET A 52 17.01 8.90 -6.94
N SER A 53 18.23 9.36 -7.24
CA SER A 53 19.21 8.59 -8.00
C SER A 53 19.91 7.52 -7.15
N LYS A 54 20.00 7.76 -5.83
CA LYS A 54 20.56 6.86 -4.84
C LYS A 54 19.84 5.50 -4.82
N ARG A 55 20.59 4.46 -4.42
CA ARG A 55 20.03 3.13 -4.15
C ARG A 55 19.52 3.05 -2.72
N ALA A 56 18.55 2.18 -2.49
CA ALA A 56 17.98 2.01 -1.15
C ALA A 56 19.00 1.48 -0.13
N GLY A 57 19.98 0.70 -0.56
CA GLY A 57 21.06 0.20 0.30
C GLY A 57 22.13 1.23 0.66
N GLU A 58 22.11 2.42 0.03
CA GLU A 58 23.02 3.53 0.30
C GLU A 58 22.40 4.53 1.31
N LEU A 59 21.19 4.27 1.80
CA LEU A 59 20.50 5.13 2.76
C LEU A 59 21.11 5.00 4.16
N SER A 60 21.31 6.14 4.81
CA SER A 60 21.60 6.18 6.24
C SER A 60 20.36 5.81 7.07
N ALA A 61 20.57 5.34 8.30
CA ALA A 61 19.47 5.03 9.22
C ALA A 61 18.58 6.26 9.50
N ALA A 62 19.18 7.45 9.58
CA ALA A 62 18.45 8.70 9.80
C ALA A 62 17.57 9.11 8.60
N GLU A 63 18.08 9.00 7.38
CA GLU A 63 17.27 9.24 6.17
C GLU A 63 16.09 8.26 6.09
N LEU A 64 16.33 7.00 6.46
CA LEU A 64 15.30 5.96 6.48
C LEU A 64 14.21 6.22 7.53
N GLU A 65 14.59 6.65 8.73
CA GLU A 65 13.63 7.06 9.77
C GLU A 65 12.81 8.27 9.33
N ASN A 66 13.44 9.29 8.73
CA ASN A 66 12.75 10.46 8.20
C ASN A 66 11.70 10.07 7.14
N LEU A 67 12.05 9.16 6.21
CA LEU A 67 11.10 8.63 5.24
C LEU A 67 9.91 7.94 5.93
N MET A 68 10.16 7.15 6.98
CA MET A 68 9.10 6.47 7.73
C MET A 68 8.17 7.45 8.44
N VAL A 69 8.71 8.50 9.06
CA VAL A 69 7.91 9.53 9.75
C VAL A 69 7.00 10.27 8.76
N ILE A 70 7.51 10.59 7.57
CA ILE A 70 6.71 11.23 6.50
C ILE A 70 5.60 10.30 6.00
N VAL A 71 5.89 9.00 5.85
CA VAL A 71 4.89 8.01 5.42
C VAL A 71 3.79 7.84 6.47
N ALA A 72 4.14 7.85 7.76
CA ALA A 72 3.18 7.73 8.85
C ALA A 72 2.32 8.98 9.00
N ASN A 73 2.92 10.17 8.89
CA ASN A 73 2.27 11.46 9.16
C ASN A 73 2.33 12.43 7.95
N PRO A 74 1.78 12.06 6.78
CA PRO A 74 1.96 12.85 5.55
C PRO A 74 1.38 14.26 5.63
N ARG A 75 0.32 14.46 6.44
CA ARG A 75 -0.35 15.76 6.60
C ARG A 75 0.54 16.81 7.26
N GLN A 76 1.42 16.40 8.19
CA GLN A 76 2.36 17.29 8.86
C GLN A 76 3.40 17.84 7.88
N PHE A 77 3.77 17.06 6.86
CA PHE A 77 4.72 17.43 5.82
C PHE A 77 4.08 18.14 4.61
N LYS A 78 2.91 18.75 4.81
CA LYS A 78 2.17 19.52 3.79
C LYS A 78 1.76 18.67 2.57
N ILE A 79 1.54 17.37 2.74
CA ILE A 79 0.96 16.53 1.69
C ILE A 79 -0.58 16.74 1.69
N PRO A 80 -1.19 17.08 0.54
CA PRO A 80 -2.63 17.35 0.50
C PRO A 80 -3.53 16.15 0.82
N ASP A 81 -4.67 16.41 1.47
CA ASP A 81 -5.64 15.39 1.87
C ASP A 81 -6.21 14.59 0.67
N TRP A 82 -6.30 15.21 -0.52
CA TRP A 82 -6.80 14.53 -1.72
C TRP A 82 -5.87 13.42 -2.22
N PHE A 83 -4.59 13.47 -1.87
CA PHE A 83 -3.54 12.53 -2.29
C PHE A 83 -3.50 11.25 -1.43
N LEU A 84 -4.10 11.28 -0.24
CA LEU A 84 -4.10 10.16 0.70
C LEU A 84 -5.00 9.02 0.21
N ASN A 85 -4.63 7.79 0.54
CA ASN A 85 -5.34 6.59 0.08
C ASN A 85 -6.64 6.31 0.85
N ARG A 86 -6.75 6.73 2.12
CA ARG A 86 -7.95 6.58 2.95
C ARG A 86 -8.48 7.95 3.34
N LYS A 87 -9.47 8.41 2.58
CA LYS A 87 -10.12 9.71 2.76
C LYS A 87 -11.44 9.53 3.47
N LYS A 88 -11.68 10.31 4.53
CA LYS A 88 -12.92 10.32 5.33
C LYS A 88 -13.35 8.91 5.75
N ASP A 89 -12.57 8.27 6.63
CA ASP A 89 -12.88 6.92 7.10
C ASP A 89 -14.27 6.86 7.77
N HIS A 90 -15.00 5.76 7.59
CA HIS A 90 -16.39 5.66 8.07
C HIS A 90 -16.48 5.61 9.60
N LYS A 91 -15.46 5.08 10.28
CA LYS A 91 -15.41 5.00 11.75
C LYS A 91 -15.05 6.35 12.36
N ASP A 92 -13.93 6.92 11.92
CA ASP A 92 -13.31 8.07 12.61
C ASP A 92 -13.47 9.40 11.86
N GLY A 93 -13.94 9.39 10.60
CA GLY A 93 -14.05 10.57 9.74
C GLY A 93 -12.72 11.17 9.26
N ARG A 94 -11.58 10.64 9.72
CA ARG A 94 -10.24 11.19 9.48
C ARG A 94 -9.71 10.82 8.08
N TYR A 95 -8.73 11.61 7.65
CA TYR A 95 -7.92 11.38 6.45
C TYR A 95 -6.57 10.81 6.87
N SER A 96 -6.17 9.69 6.28
CA SER A 96 -4.96 8.97 6.65
C SER A 96 -4.32 8.29 5.45
N GLN A 97 -2.99 8.16 5.48
CA GLN A 97 -2.31 7.20 4.63
C GLN A 97 -2.15 5.89 5.38
N VAL A 98 -2.80 4.84 4.91
CA VAL A 98 -2.70 3.51 5.52
C VAL A 98 -1.70 2.67 4.74
N VAL A 99 -0.75 2.06 5.45
CA VAL A 99 0.36 1.29 4.87
C VAL A 99 0.48 -0.10 5.48
N SER A 100 1.20 -0.98 4.79
CA SER A 100 1.54 -2.35 5.19
C SER A 100 0.35 -3.14 5.75
N ASN A 101 0.47 -3.69 6.96
CA ASN A 101 -0.54 -4.57 7.57
C ASN A 101 -1.83 -3.81 7.92
N ALA A 102 -1.72 -2.53 8.28
CA ALA A 102 -2.89 -1.72 8.61
C ALA A 102 -3.83 -1.58 7.40
N LEU A 103 -3.28 -1.58 6.18
CA LEU A 103 -4.07 -1.50 4.95
C LEU A 103 -4.90 -2.76 4.75
N ASP A 104 -4.28 -3.92 4.94
CA ASP A 104 -4.96 -5.22 4.84
C ASP A 104 -6.06 -5.35 5.92
N MET A 105 -5.78 -4.91 7.15
CA MET A 105 -6.77 -4.90 8.24
C MET A 105 -7.97 -4.00 7.92
N LYS A 106 -7.73 -2.76 7.45
CA LYS A 106 -8.82 -1.84 7.06
C LYS A 106 -9.68 -2.40 5.93
N LEU A 107 -9.06 -3.03 4.93
CA LEU A 107 -9.80 -3.69 3.85
C LEU A 107 -10.68 -4.83 4.37
N ARG A 108 -10.15 -5.65 5.30
CA ARG A 108 -10.90 -6.76 5.91
C ARG A 108 -12.11 -6.23 6.68
N ASP A 109 -11.92 -5.22 7.52
CA ASP A 109 -12.98 -4.57 8.30
C ASP A 109 -14.09 -4.01 7.40
N ASP A 110 -13.72 -3.33 6.30
CA ASP A 110 -14.68 -2.78 5.35
C ASP A 110 -15.54 -3.87 4.69
N LEU A 111 -14.89 -4.95 4.26
CA LEU A 111 -15.59 -6.07 3.64
C LEU A 111 -16.50 -6.77 4.64
N GLU A 112 -16.05 -6.96 5.87
CA GLU A 112 -16.83 -7.60 6.92
C GLU A 112 -18.07 -6.76 7.29
N ARG A 113 -17.91 -5.44 7.38
CA ARG A 113 -19.05 -4.51 7.56
C ARG A 113 -20.06 -4.65 6.43
N LEU A 114 -19.61 -4.68 5.17
CA LEU A 114 -20.50 -4.83 4.02
C LEU A 114 -21.22 -6.18 3.99
N LYS A 115 -20.55 -7.25 4.42
CA LYS A 115 -21.14 -8.59 4.55
C LYS A 115 -22.21 -8.63 5.64
N LYS A 116 -21.94 -8.05 6.81
CA LYS A 116 -22.89 -7.96 7.94
C LYS A 116 -24.17 -7.21 7.56
N ILE A 117 -24.05 -6.09 6.85
CA ILE A 117 -25.18 -5.30 6.35
C ILE A 117 -25.95 -6.05 5.23
N ARG A 118 -25.36 -7.09 4.63
CA ARG A 118 -25.89 -7.82 3.47
C ARG A 118 -26.11 -6.93 2.24
N ASN A 119 -25.27 -5.90 2.06
CA ASN A 119 -25.28 -5.12 0.83
C ASN A 119 -24.89 -6.03 -0.36
N HIS A 120 -25.50 -5.84 -1.54
CA HIS A 120 -25.17 -6.57 -2.76
C HIS A 120 -23.66 -6.67 -3.04
N ARG A 121 -22.90 -5.58 -2.83
CA ARG A 121 -21.43 -5.60 -2.98
C ARG A 121 -20.76 -6.53 -1.96
N GLY A 122 -21.21 -6.51 -0.71
CA GLY A 122 -20.71 -7.37 0.37
C GLY A 122 -21.01 -8.85 0.13
N LEU A 123 -22.24 -9.16 -0.30
CA LEU A 123 -22.64 -10.52 -0.67
C LEU A 123 -21.83 -11.06 -1.85
N ARG A 124 -21.56 -10.23 -2.88
CA ARG A 124 -20.67 -10.63 -3.98
C ARG A 124 -19.25 -10.90 -3.52
N HIS A 125 -18.71 -10.11 -2.60
CA HIS A 125 -17.42 -10.40 -1.98
C HIS A 125 -17.44 -11.70 -1.16
N TYR A 126 -18.54 -12.01 -0.48
CA TYR A 126 -18.71 -13.28 0.24
C TYR A 126 -18.74 -14.48 -0.71
N TRP A 127 -19.44 -14.38 -1.85
CA TRP A 127 -19.50 -15.43 -2.86
C TRP A 127 -18.30 -15.49 -3.82
N GLY A 128 -17.32 -14.58 -3.69
CA GLY A 128 -16.16 -14.53 -4.59
C GLY A 128 -16.47 -14.08 -6.02
N LEU A 129 -17.59 -13.37 -6.22
CA LEU A 129 -18.00 -12.84 -7.52
C LEU A 129 -17.39 -11.46 -7.80
N ARG A 130 -17.30 -11.10 -9.08
CA ARG A 130 -16.91 -9.74 -9.50
C ARG A 130 -17.95 -8.71 -9.04
N VAL A 131 -17.50 -7.57 -8.51
CA VAL A 131 -18.35 -6.65 -7.72
C VAL A 131 -18.84 -5.42 -8.48
N ARG A 132 -18.23 -5.07 -9.62
CA ARG A 132 -18.53 -3.82 -10.37
C ARG A 132 -19.53 -4.02 -11.52
N GLY A 133 -20.41 -5.02 -11.43
CA GLY A 133 -21.45 -5.25 -12.44
C GLY A 133 -20.98 -5.96 -13.71
N GLN A 134 -19.81 -6.59 -13.71
CA GLN A 134 -19.35 -7.36 -14.88
C GLN A 134 -20.26 -8.57 -15.17
N HIS A 135 -20.39 -8.93 -16.46
CA HIS A 135 -21.13 -10.11 -16.90
C HIS A 135 -20.46 -11.40 -16.42
N THR A 136 -21.13 -12.16 -15.56
CA THR A 136 -20.59 -13.39 -14.96
C THR A 136 -20.67 -14.63 -15.87
N LYS A 137 -21.37 -14.55 -17.00
CA LYS A 137 -21.44 -15.63 -18.01
C LYS A 137 -20.14 -15.75 -18.82
N THR A 138 -19.55 -14.64 -19.24
CA THR A 138 -18.35 -14.62 -20.10
C THR A 138 -17.08 -14.26 -19.35
N THR A 139 -17.17 -13.43 -18.30
CA THR A 139 -15.99 -12.93 -17.57
C THR A 139 -15.67 -13.75 -16.33
N GLY A 140 -14.40 -13.74 -15.91
CA GLY A 140 -13.95 -14.41 -14.68
C GLY A 140 -13.80 -15.94 -14.80
N ARG A 141 -13.63 -16.47 -16.02
CA ARG A 141 -13.49 -17.90 -16.30
C ARG A 141 -12.11 -18.49 -15.99
N ARG A 142 -11.09 -17.66 -15.76
CA ARG A 142 -9.76 -18.09 -15.30
C ARG A 142 -9.72 -18.07 -13.76
N GLY A 143 -9.71 -19.25 -13.13
CA GLY A 143 -9.69 -19.42 -11.68
C GLY A 143 -10.53 -20.59 -11.18
N ARG A 144 -10.75 -20.66 -9.86
CA ARG A 144 -11.53 -21.70 -9.19
C ARG A 144 -13.01 -21.60 -9.60
N THR A 145 -13.60 -22.70 -10.09
CA THR A 145 -15.02 -22.75 -10.45
C THR A 145 -15.88 -22.41 -9.22
N VAL A 146 -16.67 -21.34 -9.32
CA VAL A 146 -17.62 -20.98 -8.26
C VAL A 146 -18.75 -22.00 -8.29
N GLY A 147 -18.82 -22.87 -7.29
CA GLY A 147 -19.84 -23.92 -7.18
C GLY A 147 -21.25 -23.33 -7.03
N VAL A 148 -22.26 -24.08 -7.48
CA VAL A 148 -23.67 -23.71 -7.31
C VAL A 148 -24.14 -24.18 -5.94
N SER A 149 -24.48 -23.24 -5.05
CA SER A 149 -25.19 -23.55 -3.80
C SER A 149 -26.69 -23.46 -4.07
N LYS A 150 -27.40 -24.59 -4.03
CA LYS A 150 -28.87 -24.63 -4.02
C LYS A 150 -29.33 -24.82 -2.57
N LYS A 151 -30.21 -23.95 -2.11
CA LYS A 151 -30.94 -24.17 -0.85
C LYS A 151 -32.01 -25.23 -1.14
N ARG A 152 -31.99 -26.35 -0.42
CA ARG A 152 -33.10 -27.29 -0.38
C ARG A 152 -34.25 -26.70 0.42
#